data_AF-A0A7Z9KK82-F1
#
_entry.id   AF-A0A7Z9KK82-F1
#
_cell.length_a   1.000
_cell.length_b   1.000
_cell.length_c   1.000
_cell.angle_alpha   90.00
_cell.angle_beta   90.00
_cell.angle_gamma   90.00
#
_symmetry.space_group_name_H-M   'P 1'
#
loop_
_entity.id
_entity.type
_entity.pdbx_description
1 polymer ?
#
loop_
_entity_poly.entity_id
_entity_poly.type
_entity_poly.pdbx_seq_one_letter_code
_entity_poly.pdbx_strand_id
1 'polypeptide(L)' 'NSVGVANVLDYTDELEQQPHWLTTKRAAAGFVELAEILLDAHSAAS' A
#
# COMPACT_ATOMS: atom_id res chain seq x y z
N ASN A 1 11.69 -2.79 -0.74
CA ASN A 1 10.58 -1.85 -0.59
C ASN A 1 9.30 -2.66 -0.59
N SER A 2 8.43 -2.51 0.43
CA SER A 2 7.21 -3.31 0.60
C SER A 2 6.03 -2.40 0.87
N VAL A 3 4.85 -2.85 0.44
CA VAL A 3 3.58 -2.12 0.57
C VAL A 3 2.58 -2.97 1.33
N GLY A 4 1.99 -2.40 2.38
CA GLY A 4 0.84 -2.96 3.07
C GLY A 4 -0.46 -2.32 2.62
N VAL A 5 -1.55 -3.09 2.69
CA VAL A 5 -2.91 -2.54 2.59
C VAL A 5 -3.42 -2.25 4.00
N ALA A 6 -4.25 -1.22 4.21
CA ALA A 6 -4.64 -0.71 5.54
C ALA A 6 -5.11 -1.77 6.56
N ASN A 7 -5.65 -2.92 6.14
CA ASN A 7 -5.99 -4.03 7.05
C ASN A 7 -4.79 -4.61 7.80
N VAL A 8 -3.58 -4.42 7.28
CA VAL A 8 -2.34 -4.88 7.92
C VAL A 8 -2.12 -4.20 9.27
N LEU A 9 -2.73 -3.03 9.51
CA LEU A 9 -2.72 -2.35 10.81
C LEU A 9 -3.35 -3.20 11.91
N ASP A 10 -4.26 -4.12 11.56
CA ASP A 10 -4.90 -5.01 12.54
C ASP A 10 -3.91 -6.08 13.07
N TYR A 11 -2.73 -6.24 12.43
CA TYR A 11 -1.77 -7.32 12.70
C TYR A 11 -0.35 -6.80 12.97
N THR A 12 -0.17 -5.50 13.21
CA THR A 12 1.18 -4.90 13.37
C THR A 12 1.99 -5.53 14.50
N ASP A 13 1.32 -6.01 15.55
CA ASP A 13 1.96 -6.65 16.69
C ASP A 13 2.41 -8.09 16.40
N GLU A 14 1.91 -8.67 15.31
CA GLU A 14 2.23 -10.04 14.87
C GLU A 14 3.26 -10.07 13.73
N LEU A 15 3.57 -8.91 13.15
CA LEU A 15 4.48 -8.80 12.01
C LEU A 15 5.93 -8.60 12.45
N GLU A 16 6.79 -9.56 12.14
CA GLU A 16 8.23 -9.43 12.34
C GLU A 16 8.84 -8.27 11.54
N GLN A 17 8.25 -7.93 10.38
CA GLN A 17 8.71 -6.85 9.50
C GLN A 17 7.52 -6.00 9.04
N GLN A 18 7.57 -4.71 9.34
CA GLN A 18 6.53 -3.77 8.94
C GLN A 18 6.67 -3.33 7.48
N PRO A 19 5.56 -3.06 6.77
CA PRO A 19 5.62 -2.52 5.43
C PRO A 19 6.24 -1.12 5.44
N HIS A 20 7.00 -0.79 4.41
CA HIS A 20 7.61 0.54 4.29
C HIS A 20 6.60 1.62 3.91
N TRP A 21 5.57 1.25 3.15
CA TRP A 21 4.47 2.12 2.77
C TRP A 21 3.13 1.43 3.00
N LEU A 22 2.11 2.22 3.32
CA LEU A 22 0.79 1.73 3.66
C LEU A 22 -0.27 2.50 2.88
N THR A 23 -1.20 1.78 2.27
CA THR A 23 -2.37 2.38 1.62
C THR A 23 -3.33 2.94 2.68
N THR A 24 -4.13 3.94 2.32
CA THR A 24 -5.19 4.46 3.19
C THR A 24 -6.44 3.59 3.17
N LYS A 25 -6.70 2.92 2.04
CA LYS A 25 -7.88 2.06 1.84
C LYS A 25 -7.61 0.61 2.27
N ARG A 26 -8.69 -0.06 2.67
CA ARG A 26 -8.71 -1.45 3.14
C ARG A 26 -8.97 -2.44 1.99
N ALA A 27 -8.51 -3.68 2.16
CA ALA A 27 -8.73 -4.82 1.25
C ALA A 27 -8.49 -4.48 -0.23
N ALA A 28 -9.37 -4.94 -1.14
CA ALA A 28 -9.25 -4.71 -2.58
C ALA A 28 -9.07 -3.23 -2.95
N ALA A 29 -9.70 -2.31 -2.21
CA ALA A 29 -9.61 -0.88 -2.49
C ALA A 29 -8.21 -0.30 -2.27
N GLY A 30 -7.41 -0.86 -1.36
CA GLY A 30 -6.01 -0.45 -1.18
C GLY A 30 -5.12 -0.84 -2.35
N PHE A 31 -5.40 -1.98 -3.00
CA PHE A 31 -4.68 -2.35 -4.22
C PHE A 31 -5.01 -1.41 -5.39
N VAL A 32 -6.27 -0.96 -5.49
CA VAL A 32 -6.66 0.06 -6.48
C VAL A 32 -5.91 1.37 -6.24
N GLU A 33 -5.86 1.84 -4.99
CA GLU A 33 -5.09 3.04 -4.61
C GLU A 33 -3.61 2.92 -4.98
N LEU A 34 -2.97 1.77 -4.69
CA LEU A 34 -1.59 1.54 -5.09
C LEU A 34 -1.42 1.61 -6.62
N ALA A 35 -2.32 0.98 -7.37
CA ALA A 35 -2.26 0.98 -8.83
C ALA A 35 -2.41 2.40 -9.41
N GLU A 36 -3.34 3.19 -8.87
CA GLU A 36 -3.55 4.61 -9.24
C GLU A 36 -2.25 5.41 -9.01
N ILE A 37 -1.64 5.31 -7.83
CA ILE A 37 -0.38 6.01 -7.51
C ILE A 37 0.76 5.63 -8.46
N LEU A 38 0.89 4.34 -8.79
CA LEU A 38 1.93 3.86 -9.70
C LEU A 38 1.73 4.37 -11.13
N LEU A 39 0.49 4.38 -11.61
CA LEU A 39 0.15 4.91 -12.93
C LEU A 39 0.41 6.41 -13.00
N ASP A 40 -0.04 7.18 -12.00
CA ASP A 40 0.18 8.63 -11.93
C ASP A 40 1.67 8.96 -11.91
N ALA A 41 2.47 8.24 -11.10
CA ALA A 41 3.92 8.43 -11.02
C ALA A 41 4.62 8.09 -12.35
N HIS A 42 4.19 7.05 -13.05
CA HIS A 42 4.74 6.68 -14.35
C HIS A 42 4.41 7.74 -15.42
N SER A 43 3.16 8.23 -15.44
CA SER A 43 2.74 9.28 -16.36
C SER A 43 3.44 10.61 -16.10
N ALA A 44 3.74 10.96 -14.84
CA ALA A 44 4.50 12.17 -14.51
C ALA A 44 5.99 12.11 -14.89
N ALA A 45 6.53 10.90 -15.07
CA ALA A 45 7.93 10.68 -15.44
C ALA A 45 8.16 10.58 -16.97
N SER A 46 7.10 10.62 -17.78
CA SER A 46 7.12 10.56 -19.25
C SER A 46 7.00 11.95 -19.87
#